data_AF-A0A3N1GKT8-F1
#
_entry.id   AF-A0A3N1GKT8-F1
#
_cell.length_a   1.000
_cell.length_b   1.000
_cell.length_c   1.000
_cell.angle_alpha   90.00
_cell.angle_beta   90.00
_cell.angle_gamma   90.00
#
_symmetry.space_group_name_H-M   'P 1'
#
loop_
_entity.id
_entity.type
_entity.pdbx_description
1 polymer ?
#
loop_
_entity_poly.entity_id
_entity_poly.type
_entity_poly.pdbx_seq_one_letter_code
_entity_poly.pdbx_strand_id
1 'polypeptide(L)' 'MKWATRAGVHIDRAACIWLIRRHIDADAVFVFVADPSAVPDLPLDRPPA' A
#
# COMPACT_ATOMS: atom_id res chain seq x y z
N MET A 1 5.03 -6.85 2.33
CA MET A 1 3.57 -6.88 2.65
C MET A 1 2.78 -5.98 1.69
N LYS A 2 1.48 -6.21 1.54
CA LYS A 2 0.54 -5.41 0.73
C LYS A 2 -0.20 -4.38 1.59
N TRP A 3 -0.30 -3.15 1.11
CA TRP A 3 -0.85 -2.01 1.85
C TRP A 3 -1.94 -1.34 1.02
N ALA A 4 -3.06 -0.98 1.63
CA ALA A 4 -4.14 -0.27 0.94
C ALA A 4 -4.24 1.19 1.38
N THR A 5 -4.54 2.07 0.42
CA THR A 5 -4.86 3.47 0.72
C THR A 5 -5.84 4.07 -0.28
N ARG A 6 -6.41 5.23 0.02
CA ARG A 6 -7.39 5.86 -0.87
C ARG A 6 -6.72 6.35 -2.17
N ALA A 7 -7.46 6.37 -3.28
CA ALA A 7 -7.05 7.09 -4.48
C ALA A 7 -7.00 8.61 -4.22
N GLY A 8 -6.12 9.33 -4.91
CA GLY A 8 -5.93 10.78 -4.68
C GLY A 8 -5.32 11.08 -3.31
N VAL A 9 -4.22 10.38 -2.97
CA VAL A 9 -3.48 10.63 -1.74
C VAL A 9 -2.81 11.99 -1.75
N HIS A 10 -2.77 12.64 -0.59
CA HIS A 10 -2.00 13.85 -0.38
C HIS A 10 -0.49 13.54 -0.29
N ILE A 11 0.33 14.59 -0.39
CA ILE A 11 1.79 14.47 -0.46
C ILE A 11 2.39 13.79 0.77
N ASP A 12 1.81 13.97 1.96
CA ASP A 12 2.24 13.30 3.20
C ASP A 12 2.25 11.77 3.03
N ARG A 13 1.17 11.22 2.47
CA ARG A 13 1.01 9.79 2.33
C ARG A 13 1.85 9.24 1.19
N ALA A 14 2.04 10.01 0.12
CA ALA A 14 3.00 9.66 -0.92
C ALA A 14 4.44 9.58 -0.36
N ALA A 15 4.83 10.53 0.50
CA ALA A 15 6.13 10.53 1.16
C ALA A 15 6.30 9.33 2.10
N CYS A 16 5.28 8.97 2.87
CA CYS A 16 5.30 7.76 3.69
C CYS A 16 5.51 6.49 2.85
N ILE A 17 4.80 6.36 1.72
CA ILE A 17 4.97 5.22 0.80
C ILE A 17 6.40 5.15 0.27
N TRP A 18 6.99 6.30 -0.11
CA TRP A 18 8.38 6.37 -0.54
C TRP A 18 9.36 5.92 0.55
N LEU A 19 9.16 6.37 1.79
CA LEU A 19 9.99 5.99 2.94
C LEU A 19 9.90 4.49 3.22
N ILE A 20 8.69 3.92 3.22
CA ILE A 20 8.49 2.48 3.45
C ILE A 20 9.25 1.68 2.42
N ARG A 21 9.08 1.99 1.12
CA ARG A 21 9.75 1.25 0.03
C ARG A 21 11.26 1.36 0.06
N ARG A 22 11.80 2.46 0.59
CA ARG A 22 13.24 2.71 0.54
C ARG A 22 13.99 2.27 1.81
N HIS A 23 13.32 2.25 2.96
CA HIS A 23 13.99 2.07 4.24
C HIS A 23 13.40 0.98 5.13
N ILE A 24 12.18 0.49 4.86
CA ILE A 24 11.49 -0.44 5.76
C ILE A 24 11.23 -1.79 5.07
N ASP A 25 10.51 -1.76 3.94
CA ASP A 25 10.09 -2.95 3.20
C ASP A 25 10.19 -2.63 1.70
N ALA A 26 11.28 -3.10 1.07
CA ALA A 26 11.53 -2.87 -0.35
C ALA A 26 10.51 -3.57 -1.26
N ASP A 27 9.92 -4.66 -0.77
CA ASP A 27 8.92 -5.48 -1.45
C ASP A 27 7.49 -5.05 -1.10
N ALA A 28 7.32 -3.91 -0.43
CA ALA A 28 6.01 -3.37 -0.10
C ALA A 28 5.21 -3.03 -1.37
N VAL A 29 4.03 -3.63 -1.48
CA VAL A 29 3.09 -3.41 -2.59
C VAL A 29 1.97 -2.51 -2.10
N PHE A 30 1.69 -1.42 -2.80
CA PHE A 30 0.62 -0.48 -2.44
C PHE A 30 -0.52 -0.53 -3.45
N VAL A 31 -1.75 -0.63 -2.97
CA VAL A 31 -2.98 -0.54 -3.78
C VAL A 31 -3.75 0.72 -3.40
N PHE A 32 -4.13 1.48 -4.42
CA PHE A 32 -4.89 2.72 -4.29
C PHE A 32 -6.34 2.46 -4.69
N VAL A 33 -7.26 2.56 -3.74
CA VAL A 33 -8.68 2.25 -3.94
C VAL A 33 -9.52 3.52 -3.83
N ALA A 34 -10.48 3.72 -4.75
CA ALA A 34 -11.43 4.82 -4.63
C ALA A 34 -12.49 4.55 -3.55
N ASP A 35 -12.89 3.28 -3.42
CA ASP A 35 -13.86 2.79 -2.44
C ASP A 35 -13.19 1.82 -1.46
N PRO A 36 -13.35 1.98 -0.14
CA PRO A 36 -12.81 1.06 0.86
C PRO A 36 -13.28 -0.40 0.70
N SER A 37 -14.46 -0.65 0.13
CA SER A 37 -14.94 -2.00 -0.17
C SER A 37 -14.17 -2.68 -1.30
N ALA A 38 -13.41 -1.92 -2.10
CA ALA A 38 -12.55 -2.45 -3.16
C ALA A 38 -11.17 -2.90 -2.65
N VAL A 39 -10.93 -2.86 -1.32
CA VAL A 39 -9.73 -3.45 -0.73
C VAL A 39 -9.82 -4.97 -0.90
N PRO A 40 -8.84 -5.61 -1.57
CA PRO A 40 -8.91 -7.05 -1.81
C PRO A 40 -8.80 -7.85 -0.50
N ASP A 41 -9.68 -8.84 -0.34
CA ASP A 41 -9.77 -9.78 0.81
C ASP A 41 -8.58 -10.73 0.99
N LEU A 42 -7.51 -10.54 0.21
CA LEU A 42 -6.30 -11.35 0.35
C LEU A 42 -5.56 -10.93 1.62
N PRO A 43 -4.94 -11.87 2.37
CA PRO A 43 -4.11 -11.53 3.51
C PRO A 43 -3.03 -10.54 3.07
N LEU A 44 -3.10 -9.32 3.61
CA LEU A 44 -2.21 -8.20 3.27
C LEU A 44 -0.73 -8.52 3.60
N ASP A 45 -0.47 -9.63 4.24
CA ASP A 45 0.80 -10.11 4.76
C ASP A 45 1.40 -11.28 3.97
N ARG A 46 0.68 -11.86 3.01
CA ARG A 46 1.20 -13.02 2.25
C ARG A 46 2.20 -12.57 1.16
N PRO A 47 3.46 -13.07 1.16
CA PRO A 47 4.39 -12.85 0.04
C PRO A 47 3.86 -13.54 -1.23
N PRO A 48 4.12 -12.98 -2.43
CA PRO A 48 3.81 -13.68 -3.68
C PRO A 48 4.58 -15.01 -3.74
N ALA A 49 3.90 -16.07 -4.18
CA ALA A 49 4.52 -17.37 -4.46
C ALA A 49 5.45 -17.30 -5.67
#